data_AF-A0A3D2VYY5-F1
#
_entry.id   AF-A0A3D2VYY5-F1
#
_cell.length_a   1.000
_cell.length_b   1.000
_cell.length_c   1.000
_cell.angle_alpha   90.00
_cell.angle_beta   90.00
_cell.angle_gamma   90.00
#
_symmetry.space_group_name_H-M   'P 1'
#
loop_
_entity.id
_entity.type
_entity.pdbx_description
1 polymer ?
#
loop_
_entity_poly.entity_id
_entity_poly.type
_entity_poly.pdbx_seq_one_letter_code
_entity_poly.pdbx_strand_id
1 'polypeptide(L)'
;MQEIEAQGGIVAALQSGALQRAVAEARATRQAAFARRKETITGVTDFPLLGQEPPQVLNRRRLAGGDSGGPRLVYIRWAEPFEILREHGELAGGKVFFANLGTLAAFSPRAQFARNLFAAGGIASIGEEAPYPSREAMIDTFESSGARVAVICGADAAYAEEAENAAQRLKAARCDWVVLAGKPGEREHVLRAAGVDQFVFAGQDALKELETLHAALGIAA
;
A
#
# COMPACT_ATOMS: atom_id res chain seq x y z
N MET A 1 -27.88 -13.39 19.01
CA MET A 1 -28.37 -14.25 20.11
C MET A 1 -29.61 -15.02 19.68
N GLN A 2 -30.71 -14.36 19.32
CA GLN A 2 -31.95 -15.02 18.88
C GLN A 2 -31.75 -15.98 17.69
N GLU A 3 -30.94 -15.60 16.69
CA GLU A 3 -30.61 -16.47 15.55
C GLU A 3 -29.85 -17.75 15.94
N ILE A 4 -28.98 -17.68 16.96
CA ILE A 4 -28.23 -18.84 17.45
C ILE A 4 -29.16 -19.79 18.21
N GLU A 5 -30.06 -19.25 19.02
CA GLU A 5 -31.09 -20.04 19.71
C GLU A 5 -32.03 -20.74 18.71
N ALA A 6 -32.44 -20.04 17.65
CA ALA A 6 -33.26 -20.61 16.59
C ALA A 6 -32.56 -21.75 15.82
N GLN A 7 -31.23 -21.79 15.82
CA GLN A 7 -30.42 -22.85 15.20
C GLN A 7 -30.15 -24.05 16.14
N GLY A 8 -30.77 -24.08 17.32
CA GLY A 8 -30.57 -25.15 18.31
C GLY A 8 -29.43 -24.86 19.30
N GLY A 9 -29.04 -23.59 19.46
CA GLY A 9 -28.04 -23.14 20.42
C GLY A 9 -26.60 -23.17 19.89
N ILE A 10 -25.67 -22.70 20.72
CA ILE A 10 -24.27 -22.43 20.33
C ILE A 10 -23.51 -23.67 19.81
N VAL A 11 -23.77 -24.85 20.38
CA VAL A 11 -23.08 -26.09 19.96
C VAL A 11 -23.51 -26.49 18.55
N ALA A 12 -24.81 -26.41 18.25
CA ALA A 12 -25.34 -26.71 16.92
C ALA A 12 -24.86 -25.67 15.87
N ALA A 13 -24.82 -24.39 16.23
CA ALA A 13 -24.27 -23.34 15.38
C ALA A 13 -22.78 -23.53 15.05
N LEU A 14 -21.99 -24.04 16.01
CA LEU A 14 -20.58 -24.38 15.82
C LEU A 14 -20.40 -25.62 14.94
N GLN A 15 -21.16 -26.70 15.18
CA GLN A 15 -21.05 -27.93 14.39
C GLN A 15 -21.47 -27.72 12.93
N SER A 16 -22.53 -26.94 12.70
CA SER A 16 -23.04 -26.61 11.36
C SER A 16 -22.19 -25.57 10.59
N GLY A 17 -21.20 -24.96 11.25
CA GLY A 17 -20.37 -23.92 10.66
C GLY A 17 -21.05 -22.54 10.56
N ALA A 18 -22.25 -22.36 11.11
CA ALA A 18 -22.99 -21.11 11.00
C ALA A 18 -22.27 -19.94 11.68
N LEU A 19 -21.73 -20.16 12.87
CA LEU A 19 -20.96 -19.14 13.57
C LEU A 19 -19.67 -18.78 12.81
N GLN A 20 -19.03 -19.76 12.19
CA GLN A 20 -17.78 -19.61 11.45
C GLN A 20 -18.00 -18.75 10.20
N ARG A 21 -19.12 -18.94 9.50
CA ARG A 21 -19.51 -18.08 8.37
C ARG A 21 -19.78 -16.65 8.81
N ALA A 22 -20.58 -16.45 9.86
CA ALA A 22 -20.85 -15.10 10.38
C ALA A 22 -19.56 -14.38 10.82
N VAL A 23 -18.65 -15.10 11.49
CA VAL A 23 -17.33 -14.57 11.85
C VAL A 23 -16.48 -14.27 10.61
N ALA A 24 -16.50 -15.12 9.58
CA ALA A 24 -15.77 -14.88 8.34
C ALA A 24 -16.28 -13.65 7.58
N GLU A 25 -17.60 -13.43 7.53
CA GLU A 25 -18.21 -12.24 6.92
C GLU A 25 -17.84 -10.95 7.67
N ALA A 26 -17.89 -10.98 9.01
CA ALA A 26 -17.45 -9.85 9.83
C ALA A 26 -15.95 -9.56 9.63
N ARG A 27 -15.13 -10.61 9.50
CA ARG A 27 -13.69 -10.48 9.20
C ARG A 27 -13.44 -9.87 7.84
N ALA A 28 -14.10 -10.38 6.79
CA ALA A 28 -13.94 -9.87 5.44
C ALA A 28 -14.30 -8.37 5.35
N THR A 29 -15.40 -7.98 6.01
CA THR A 29 -15.82 -6.57 6.10
C THR A 29 -14.75 -5.70 6.74
N ARG A 30 -14.20 -6.14 7.89
CA ARG A 30 -13.20 -5.37 8.61
C ARG A 30 -11.84 -5.36 7.92
N GLN A 31 -11.44 -6.47 7.32
CA GLN A 31 -10.21 -6.59 6.55
C GLN A 31 -10.25 -5.68 5.31
N ALA A 32 -11.40 -5.57 4.63
CA ALA A 32 -11.60 -4.59 3.56
C ALA A 32 -11.52 -3.13 4.08
N ALA A 33 -11.94 -2.86 5.32
CA ALA A 33 -11.79 -1.56 5.93
C ALA A 33 -10.32 -1.20 6.22
N PHE A 34 -9.52 -2.15 6.70
CA PHE A 34 -8.06 -1.97 6.88
C PHE A 34 -7.34 -1.84 5.53
N ALA A 35 -7.67 -2.68 4.55
CA ALA A 35 -7.09 -2.62 3.21
C ALA A 35 -7.33 -1.26 2.55
N ARG A 36 -8.51 -0.66 2.75
CA ARG A 36 -8.83 0.69 2.26
C ARG A 36 -8.42 1.84 3.20
N ARG A 37 -7.72 1.52 4.30
CA ARG A 37 -7.31 2.47 5.35
C ARG A 37 -8.48 3.30 5.90
N LYS A 38 -9.67 2.71 5.94
CA LYS A 38 -10.84 3.26 6.64
C LYS A 38 -10.76 3.00 8.14
N GLU A 39 -10.19 1.87 8.51
CA GLU A 39 -9.70 1.61 9.86
C GLU A 39 -8.18 1.63 9.85
N THR A 40 -7.59 2.12 10.94
CA THR A 40 -6.16 2.33 11.08
C THR A 40 -5.55 1.28 12.01
N ILE A 41 -4.41 0.74 11.59
CA ILE A 41 -3.47 0.02 12.44
C ILE A 41 -2.21 0.89 12.57
N THR A 42 -2.12 1.63 13.67
CA THR A 42 -1.00 2.56 13.93
C THR A 42 0.34 1.83 13.87
N GLY A 43 1.28 2.39 13.10
CA GLY A 43 2.61 1.80 12.89
C GLY A 43 2.66 0.70 11.83
N VAL A 44 1.52 0.34 11.22
CA VAL A 44 1.44 -0.63 10.12
C VAL A 44 0.84 0.02 8.87
N THR A 45 -0.46 0.35 8.89
CA THR A 45 -1.14 0.98 7.75
C THR A 45 -0.93 2.49 7.72
N ASP A 46 -0.72 3.09 8.88
CA ASP A 46 -0.59 4.52 9.06
C ASP A 46 0.64 4.82 9.91
N PHE A 47 1.49 5.71 9.40
CA PHE A 47 2.76 6.11 10.01
C PHE A 47 3.70 4.92 10.35
N PRO A 48 3.91 3.96 9.43
CA PRO A 48 4.92 2.92 9.64
C PRO A 48 6.33 3.52 9.65
N LEU A 49 7.21 2.94 10.46
CA LEU A 49 8.63 3.28 10.46
C LEU A 49 9.44 2.13 9.87
N LEU A 50 10.09 2.38 8.73
CA LEU A 50 10.94 1.40 8.06
C LEU A 50 12.24 1.18 8.84
N GLY A 51 12.77 -0.04 8.77
CA GLY A 51 14.07 -0.39 9.36
C GLY A 51 14.09 -0.39 10.89
N GLN A 52 12.92 -0.48 11.54
CA GLN A 52 12.87 -0.72 12.99
C GLN A 52 13.37 -2.13 13.32
N GLU A 53 14.22 -2.23 14.33
CA GLU A 53 14.64 -3.52 14.86
C GLU A 53 13.44 -4.20 15.57
N PRO A 54 13.06 -5.43 15.17
CA PRO A 54 11.97 -6.13 15.82
C PRO A 54 12.27 -6.36 17.30
N PRO A 55 11.28 -6.22 18.20
CA PRO A 55 11.49 -6.52 19.61
C PRO A 55 11.80 -8.01 19.78
N GLN A 56 12.67 -8.33 20.73
CA GLN A 56 12.91 -9.72 21.11
C GLN A 56 11.64 -10.31 21.74
N VAL A 57 11.10 -11.36 21.12
CA VAL A 57 9.89 -12.04 21.59
C VAL A 57 10.20 -13.47 21.99
N LEU A 58 9.54 -13.94 23.06
CA LEU A 58 9.56 -15.35 23.43
C LEU A 58 8.81 -16.16 22.38
N ASN A 59 9.45 -17.19 21.85
CA ASN A 59 8.84 -18.07 20.86
C ASN A 59 7.78 -18.95 21.56
N ARG A 60 6.51 -18.53 21.51
CA ARG A 60 5.41 -19.28 22.12
C ARG A 60 5.02 -20.44 21.20
N ARG A 61 5.13 -21.67 21.72
CA ARG A 61 4.64 -22.88 21.05
C ARG A 61 3.12 -22.76 20.83
N ARG A 62 2.67 -22.87 19.59
CA ARG A 62 1.24 -23.05 19.29
C ARG A 62 0.78 -24.40 19.84
N LEU A 63 -0.29 -24.40 20.62
CA LEU A 63 -0.93 -25.64 21.07
C LEU A 63 -1.68 -26.27 19.89
N ALA A 64 -1.53 -27.59 19.72
CA ALA A 64 -2.34 -28.32 18.76
C ALA A 64 -3.80 -28.29 19.20
N GLY A 65 -4.71 -27.91 18.31
CA GLY A 65 -6.14 -27.88 18.61
C GLY A 65 -6.72 -29.30 18.71
N GLY A 66 -7.49 -29.59 19.77
CA GLY A 66 -8.22 -30.87 19.91
C GLY A 66 -9.36 -31.00 18.91
N ASP A 67 -9.75 -32.20 18.49
CA ASP A 67 -10.81 -32.42 17.50
C ASP A 67 -12.19 -31.97 18.02
N SER A 68 -12.88 -31.13 17.25
CA SER A 68 -14.13 -30.47 17.66
C SER A 68 -15.35 -30.95 16.85
N GLY A 69 -15.19 -31.90 15.92
CA GLY A 69 -16.29 -32.48 15.15
C GLY A 69 -17.03 -31.50 14.22
N GLY A 70 -16.41 -30.37 13.89
CA GLY A 70 -16.97 -29.31 13.04
C GLY A 70 -15.89 -28.28 12.62
N PRO A 71 -16.22 -27.31 11.74
CA PRO A 71 -15.26 -26.33 11.25
C PRO A 71 -14.63 -25.53 12.40
N ARG A 72 -13.33 -25.22 12.33
CA ARG A 72 -12.67 -24.45 13.40
C ARG A 72 -12.74 -22.96 13.15
N LEU A 73 -12.86 -22.18 14.23
CA LEU A 73 -12.58 -20.75 14.18
C LEU A 73 -11.06 -20.56 14.08
N VAL A 74 -10.61 -20.04 12.95
CA VAL A 74 -9.18 -19.75 12.71
C VAL A 74 -8.83 -18.41 13.34
N TYR A 75 -7.73 -18.31 14.08
CA TYR A 75 -7.22 -17.01 14.53
C TYR A 75 -6.53 -16.28 13.37
N ILE A 76 -6.79 -14.98 13.23
CA ILE A 76 -6.15 -14.13 12.22
C ILE A 76 -5.61 -12.85 12.88
N ARG A 77 -4.61 -12.23 12.25
CA ARG A 77 -4.10 -10.91 12.63
C ARG A 77 -4.44 -9.92 11.52
N TRP A 78 -5.06 -8.80 11.86
CA TRP A 78 -5.48 -7.81 10.86
C TRP A 78 -4.30 -7.19 10.10
N ALA A 79 -3.15 -7.07 10.77
CA ALA A 79 -1.93 -6.51 10.22
C ALA A 79 -1.17 -7.48 9.29
N GLU A 80 -1.44 -8.78 9.36
CA GLU A 80 -0.65 -9.82 8.69
C GLU A 80 -0.46 -9.61 7.18
N PRO A 81 -1.47 -9.19 6.40
CA PRO A 81 -1.26 -8.91 4.98
C PRO A 81 -0.25 -7.78 4.72
N PHE A 82 -0.28 -6.72 5.52
CA PHE A 82 0.68 -5.60 5.41
C PHE A 82 2.06 -5.99 5.93
N GLU A 83 2.14 -6.80 6.99
CA GLU A 83 3.41 -7.29 7.52
C GLU A 83 4.16 -8.15 6.51
N ILE A 84 3.47 -9.03 5.77
CA ILE A 84 4.05 -9.86 4.69
C ILE A 84 4.61 -8.95 3.59
N LEU A 85 3.82 -7.99 3.09
CA LEU A 85 4.30 -7.05 2.08
C LEU A 85 5.50 -6.24 2.60
N ARG A 86 5.44 -5.75 3.83
CA ARG A 86 6.55 -4.99 4.40
C ARG A 86 7.83 -5.82 4.48
N GLU A 87 7.73 -7.06 4.95
CA GLU A 87 8.86 -7.99 5.01
C GLU A 87 9.49 -8.19 3.63
N HIS A 88 8.68 -8.47 2.60
CA HIS A 88 9.19 -8.66 1.23
C HIS A 88 9.81 -7.38 0.66
N GLY A 89 9.19 -6.24 0.90
CA GLY A 89 9.68 -4.93 0.46
C GLY A 89 11.02 -4.56 1.08
N GLU A 90 11.15 -4.74 2.40
CA GLU A 90 12.38 -4.45 3.14
C GLU A 90 13.50 -5.43 2.77
N LEU A 91 13.22 -6.74 2.67
CA LEU A 91 14.20 -7.75 2.26
C LEU A 91 14.73 -7.51 0.84
N ALA A 92 13.87 -7.06 -0.08
CA ALA A 92 14.27 -6.73 -1.45
C ALA A 92 14.98 -5.37 -1.56
N GLY A 93 14.97 -4.55 -0.50
CA GLY A 93 15.51 -3.19 -0.53
C GLY A 93 14.76 -2.27 -1.49
N GLY A 94 13.44 -2.49 -1.64
CA GLY A 94 12.59 -1.78 -2.60
C GLY A 94 12.60 -0.26 -2.38
N LYS A 95 12.71 0.51 -3.47
CA LYS A 95 12.81 1.98 -3.45
C LYS A 95 11.99 2.60 -4.57
N VAL A 96 11.38 3.75 -4.30
CA VAL A 96 10.67 4.56 -5.29
C VAL A 96 11.21 5.99 -5.25
N PHE A 97 11.52 6.53 -6.43
CA PHE A 97 11.98 7.91 -6.58
C PHE A 97 10.81 8.91 -6.53
N PHE A 98 10.95 9.98 -5.75
CA PHE A 98 9.93 11.02 -5.62
C PHE A 98 10.21 12.19 -6.59
N ALA A 99 9.41 12.24 -7.65
CA ALA A 99 9.36 13.31 -8.64
C ALA A 99 8.34 14.38 -8.18
N ASN A 100 8.79 15.27 -7.31
CA ASN A 100 7.96 16.32 -6.71
C ASN A 100 7.77 17.50 -7.69
N LEU A 101 6.51 17.93 -7.90
CA LEU A 101 6.14 19.01 -8.80
C LEU A 101 5.64 20.25 -8.04
N GLY A 102 6.12 21.43 -8.46
CA GLY A 102 5.75 22.70 -7.86
C GLY A 102 6.44 22.97 -6.52
N THR A 103 5.82 23.81 -5.68
CA THR A 103 6.41 24.26 -4.41
C THR A 103 6.28 23.20 -3.31
N LEU A 104 7.11 23.30 -2.26
CA LEU A 104 7.07 22.40 -1.10
C LEU A 104 5.67 22.33 -0.48
N ALA A 105 5.00 23.48 -0.35
CA ALA A 105 3.63 23.54 0.17
C ALA A 105 2.62 22.81 -0.71
N ALA A 106 2.85 22.79 -2.03
CA ALA A 106 1.94 22.16 -3.00
C ALA A 106 2.09 20.63 -3.03
N PHE A 107 3.32 20.10 -3.06
CA PHE A 107 3.52 18.65 -3.16
C PHE A 107 3.57 17.93 -1.82
N SER A 108 3.99 18.58 -0.72
CA SER A 108 4.28 17.89 0.54
C SER A 108 3.13 17.03 1.09
N PRO A 109 1.83 17.42 1.01
CA PRO A 109 0.76 16.56 1.51
C PRO A 109 0.65 15.23 0.74
N ARG A 110 0.81 15.27 -0.58
CA ARG A 110 0.75 14.08 -1.45
C ARG A 110 2.01 13.25 -1.36
N ALA A 111 3.17 13.89 -1.30
CA ALA A 111 4.43 13.20 -1.05
C ALA A 111 4.34 12.45 0.29
N GLN A 112 3.88 13.10 1.37
CA GLN A 112 3.74 12.44 2.67
C GLN A 112 2.74 11.28 2.65
N PHE A 113 1.60 11.45 1.96
CA PHE A 113 0.65 10.36 1.75
C PHE A 113 1.30 9.17 1.06
N ALA A 114 2.01 9.39 -0.05
CA ALA A 114 2.67 8.35 -0.82
C ALA A 114 3.80 7.69 -0.03
N ARG A 115 4.63 8.46 0.69
CA ARG A 115 5.68 7.91 1.58
C ARG A 115 5.09 6.97 2.63
N ASN A 116 4.04 7.42 3.33
CA ASN A 116 3.37 6.61 4.34
C ASN A 116 2.75 5.34 3.74
N LEU A 117 2.15 5.44 2.55
CA LEU A 117 1.58 4.28 1.84
C LEU A 117 2.67 3.27 1.48
N PHE A 118 3.73 3.72 0.80
CA PHE A 118 4.81 2.86 0.31
C PHE A 118 5.61 2.23 1.46
N ALA A 119 5.82 2.98 2.55
CA ALA A 119 6.43 2.44 3.76
C ALA A 119 5.59 1.33 4.41
N ALA A 120 4.26 1.32 4.26
CA ALA A 120 3.42 0.23 4.74
C ALA A 120 3.67 -1.08 3.97
N GLY A 121 4.20 -1.01 2.75
CA GLY A 121 4.67 -2.14 1.95
C GLY A 121 6.19 -2.31 1.95
N GLY A 122 6.92 -1.73 2.89
CA GLY A 122 8.38 -1.92 2.99
C GLY A 122 9.20 -1.18 1.94
N ILE A 123 8.61 -0.22 1.23
CA ILE A 123 9.26 0.48 0.11
C ILE A 123 9.80 1.83 0.58
N ALA A 124 11.11 2.02 0.47
CA ALA A 124 11.78 3.25 0.84
C ALA A 124 11.57 4.36 -0.21
N SER A 125 11.56 5.60 0.26
CA SER A 125 11.43 6.79 -0.58
C SER A 125 12.82 7.39 -0.83
N ILE A 126 13.14 7.70 -2.08
CA ILE A 126 14.40 8.37 -2.45
C ILE A 126 14.14 9.61 -3.32
N GLY A 127 15.14 10.47 -3.44
CA GLY A 127 15.05 11.77 -4.14
C GLY A 127 15.01 12.95 -3.16
N GLU A 128 14.87 14.15 -3.70
CA GLU A 128 14.88 15.38 -2.92
C GLU A 128 13.59 15.58 -2.12
N GLU A 129 13.72 16.02 -0.87
CA GLU A 129 12.58 16.50 -0.08
C GLU A 129 12.20 17.95 -0.42
N ALA A 130 13.14 18.69 -1.02
CA ALA A 130 12.94 20.04 -1.51
C ALA A 130 12.39 20.04 -2.96
N PRO A 131 11.81 21.16 -3.42
CA PRO A 131 11.48 21.33 -4.83
C PRO A 131 12.72 21.19 -5.72
N TYR A 132 12.58 20.51 -6.85
CA TYR A 132 13.62 20.51 -7.88
C TYR A 132 13.70 21.89 -8.55
N PRO A 133 14.91 22.39 -8.85
CA PRO A 133 15.08 23.70 -9.49
C PRO A 133 14.58 23.70 -10.96
N SER A 134 14.56 22.55 -11.60
CA SER A 134 14.02 22.34 -12.95
C SER A 134 13.61 20.89 -13.16
N ARG A 135 12.87 20.63 -14.24
CA ARG A 135 12.53 19.25 -14.66
C ARG A 135 13.76 18.48 -15.08
N GLU A 136 14.73 19.14 -15.72
CA GLU A 136 16.01 18.56 -16.11
C GLU A 136 16.77 18.07 -14.87
N ALA A 137 16.90 18.90 -13.84
CA ALA A 137 17.56 18.51 -12.60
C ALA A 137 16.86 17.33 -11.91
N MET A 138 15.52 17.27 -11.95
CA MET A 138 14.76 16.13 -11.43
C MET A 138 15.09 14.84 -12.17
N ILE A 139 15.19 14.88 -13.50
CA ILE A 139 15.53 13.71 -14.31
C ILE A 139 16.99 13.29 -14.10
N ASP A 140 17.92 14.23 -14.01
CA ASP A 140 19.33 13.94 -13.71
C ASP A 140 19.48 13.24 -12.35
N THR A 141 18.74 13.70 -11.32
CA THR A 141 18.71 13.04 -10.01
C THR A 141 18.06 11.66 -10.09
N PHE A 142 16.99 11.50 -10.88
CA PHE A 142 16.35 10.19 -11.10
C PHE A 142 17.34 9.19 -11.72
N GLU A 143 18.01 9.55 -12.81
CA GLU A 143 18.99 8.68 -13.48
C GLU A 143 20.15 8.34 -12.55
N SER A 144 20.67 9.32 -11.81
CA SER A 144 21.76 9.13 -10.84
C SER A 144 21.36 8.23 -9.66
N SER A 145 20.07 8.18 -9.32
CA SER A 145 19.57 7.34 -8.22
C SER A 145 19.56 5.84 -8.55
N GLY A 146 19.59 5.49 -9.85
CA GLY A 146 19.45 4.11 -10.32
C GLY A 146 18.07 3.49 -10.11
N ALA A 147 17.07 4.28 -9.67
CA ALA A 147 15.71 3.78 -9.54
C ALA A 147 15.09 3.47 -10.91
N ARG A 148 14.19 2.48 -10.91
CA ARG A 148 13.40 2.10 -12.08
C ARG A 148 11.91 2.40 -11.91
N VAL A 149 11.52 2.86 -10.73
CA VAL A 149 10.14 3.23 -10.39
C VAL A 149 10.16 4.62 -9.78
N ALA A 150 9.24 5.47 -10.24
CA ALA A 150 9.09 6.84 -9.76
C ALA A 150 7.64 7.15 -9.40
N VAL A 151 7.44 8.04 -8.43
CA VAL A 151 6.13 8.61 -8.07
C VAL A 151 6.12 10.11 -8.35
N ILE A 152 5.14 10.57 -9.10
CA ILE A 152 4.87 11.99 -9.32
C ILE A 152 3.97 12.49 -8.17
N CYS A 153 4.45 13.49 -7.44
CA CYS A 153 3.73 14.11 -6.34
C CYS A 153 3.61 15.62 -6.58
N GLY A 154 2.39 16.16 -6.63
CA GLY A 154 2.15 17.59 -6.84
C GLY A 154 0.68 17.96 -6.61
N ALA A 155 0.36 19.25 -6.51
CA ALA A 155 -1.05 19.66 -6.41
C ALA A 155 -1.83 19.37 -7.71
N ASP A 156 -3.17 19.28 -7.64
CA ASP A 156 -4.00 19.02 -8.83
C ASP A 156 -3.77 20.05 -9.94
N ALA A 157 -3.54 21.32 -9.56
CA ALA A 157 -3.17 22.37 -10.50
C ALA A 157 -1.83 22.09 -11.20
N ALA A 158 -0.81 21.62 -10.46
CA ALA A 158 0.49 21.27 -11.04
C ALA A 158 0.39 20.05 -11.97
N TYR A 159 -0.49 19.09 -11.67
CA TYR A 159 -0.75 17.98 -12.59
C TYR A 159 -1.34 18.45 -13.91
N ALA A 160 -2.12 19.52 -13.88
CA ALA A 160 -2.76 19.99 -15.08
C ALA A 160 -1.79 20.52 -16.13
N GLU A 161 -0.65 21.04 -15.66
CA GLU A 161 0.36 21.72 -16.45
C GLU A 161 1.59 20.83 -16.70
N GLU A 162 2.00 20.04 -15.71
CA GLU A 162 3.33 19.43 -15.70
C GLU A 162 3.34 17.90 -15.67
N ALA A 163 2.26 17.22 -15.23
CA ALA A 163 2.30 15.77 -14.99
C ALA A 163 2.59 14.95 -16.25
N GLU A 164 2.00 15.32 -17.39
CA GLU A 164 2.22 14.61 -18.65
C GLU A 164 3.69 14.73 -19.10
N ASN A 165 4.24 15.94 -19.03
CA ASN A 165 5.63 16.18 -19.39
C ASN A 165 6.59 15.44 -18.44
N ALA A 166 6.30 15.43 -17.14
CA ALA A 166 7.09 14.72 -16.15
C ALA A 166 7.06 13.19 -16.40
N ALA A 167 5.88 12.61 -16.64
CA ALA A 167 5.73 11.19 -16.92
C ALA A 167 6.50 10.77 -18.18
N GLN A 168 6.36 11.53 -19.27
CA GLN A 168 7.06 11.26 -20.53
C GLN A 168 8.58 11.32 -20.37
N ARG A 169 9.09 12.32 -19.63
CA ARG A 169 10.53 12.45 -19.37
C ARG A 169 11.06 11.33 -18.48
N LEU A 170 10.33 10.92 -17.45
CA LEU A 170 10.70 9.77 -16.62
C LEU A 170 10.76 8.48 -17.45
N LYS A 171 9.76 8.24 -18.31
CA LYS A 171 9.78 7.09 -19.23
C LYS A 171 10.96 7.15 -20.21
N ALA A 172 11.26 8.33 -20.76
CA ALA A 172 12.42 8.53 -21.63
C ALA A 172 13.75 8.26 -20.88
N ALA A 173 13.80 8.57 -19.59
CA ALA A 173 14.92 8.27 -18.68
C ALA A 173 14.93 6.80 -18.18
N ARG A 174 14.20 5.89 -18.84
CA ARG A 174 14.14 4.44 -18.52
C ARG A 174 13.50 4.09 -17.18
N CYS A 175 12.57 4.94 -16.71
CA CYS A 175 11.63 4.53 -15.67
C CYS A 175 10.69 3.45 -16.23
N ASP A 176 10.68 2.28 -15.59
CA ASP A 176 9.82 1.16 -15.98
C ASP A 176 8.38 1.38 -15.52
N TRP A 177 8.19 1.98 -14.33
CA TRP A 177 6.88 2.19 -13.74
C TRP A 177 6.75 3.58 -13.11
N VAL A 178 5.77 4.35 -13.58
CA VAL A 178 5.45 5.70 -13.09
C VAL A 178 4.13 5.65 -12.34
N VAL A 179 4.20 5.98 -11.06
CA VAL A 179 3.05 6.16 -10.19
C VAL A 179 2.69 7.64 -10.12
N LEU A 180 1.41 7.99 -10.06
CA LEU A 180 0.96 9.35 -9.74
C LEU A 180 0.16 9.36 -8.43
N ALA A 181 0.56 10.23 -7.50
CA ALA A 181 -0.10 10.38 -6.20
C ALA A 181 -1.31 11.33 -6.31
N GLY A 182 -2.45 10.80 -6.74
CA GLY A 182 -3.67 11.57 -6.93
C GLY A 182 -4.73 10.82 -7.73
N LYS A 183 -5.96 11.33 -7.69
CA LYS A 183 -7.04 10.81 -8.53
C LYS A 183 -6.83 11.29 -9.97
N PRO A 184 -6.89 10.41 -10.97
CA PRO A 184 -6.70 10.82 -12.36
C PRO A 184 -7.88 11.64 -12.93
N GLY A 185 -9.10 11.38 -12.45
CA GLY A 185 -10.32 12.03 -12.94
C GLY A 185 -10.47 11.90 -14.45
N GLU A 186 -10.99 12.95 -15.10
CA GLU A 186 -11.17 13.00 -16.56
C GLU A 186 -9.84 12.94 -17.35
N ARG A 187 -8.70 13.12 -16.69
CA ARG A 187 -7.37 13.10 -17.32
C ARG A 187 -6.73 11.72 -17.36
N GLU A 188 -7.38 10.67 -16.85
CA GLU A 188 -6.79 9.32 -16.78
C GLU A 188 -6.22 8.87 -18.12
N HIS A 189 -7.01 8.99 -19.19
CA HIS A 189 -6.61 8.57 -20.53
C HIS A 189 -5.32 9.27 -20.98
N VAL A 190 -5.24 10.59 -20.76
CA VAL A 190 -4.09 11.39 -21.19
C VAL A 190 -2.86 11.09 -20.33
N LEU A 191 -3.03 10.95 -19.01
CA LEU A 191 -1.95 10.60 -18.08
C LEU A 191 -1.39 9.20 -18.37
N ARG A 192 -2.26 8.23 -18.68
CA ARG A 192 -1.83 6.90 -19.12
C ARG A 192 -1.09 6.93 -20.46
N ALA A 193 -1.59 7.70 -21.43
CA ALA A 193 -0.90 7.89 -22.71
C ALA A 193 0.47 8.57 -22.56
N ALA A 194 0.62 9.44 -21.55
CA ALA A 194 1.89 10.06 -21.19
C ALA A 194 2.85 9.11 -20.43
N GLY A 195 2.39 7.93 -20.03
CA GLY A 195 3.19 6.90 -19.38
C GLY A 195 2.97 6.76 -17.88
N VAL A 196 1.89 7.28 -17.30
CA VAL A 196 1.51 6.95 -15.91
C VAL A 196 0.87 5.56 -15.88
N ASP A 197 1.48 4.63 -15.14
CA ASP A 197 1.03 3.24 -15.07
C ASP A 197 0.04 3.01 -13.91
N GLN A 198 0.26 3.69 -12.79
CA GLN A 198 -0.50 3.50 -11.56
C GLN A 198 -0.91 4.82 -10.90
N PHE A 199 -2.08 4.84 -10.27
CA PHE A 199 -2.58 5.98 -9.51
C PHE A 199 -2.81 5.55 -8.06
N VAL A 200 -2.26 6.33 -7.11
CA VAL A 200 -2.45 6.08 -5.67
C VAL A 200 -3.10 7.29 -5.01
N PHE A 201 -4.21 7.06 -4.32
CA PHE A 201 -4.98 8.09 -3.62
C PHE A 201 -5.79 7.52 -2.45
N ALA A 202 -6.20 8.40 -1.53
CA ALA A 202 -6.95 8.01 -0.35
C ALA A 202 -8.29 7.32 -0.71
N GLY A 203 -8.55 6.18 -0.05
CA GLY A 203 -9.77 5.40 -0.22
C GLY A 203 -9.69 4.24 -1.22
N GLN A 204 -8.57 4.09 -1.94
CA GLN A 204 -8.25 2.86 -2.69
C GLN A 204 -7.92 1.70 -1.76
N ASP A 205 -7.93 0.50 -2.31
CA ASP A 205 -7.40 -0.69 -1.67
C ASP A 205 -5.87 -0.62 -1.65
N ALA A 206 -5.32 -0.11 -0.55
CA ALA A 206 -3.88 0.10 -0.38
C ALA A 206 -3.09 -1.20 -0.50
N LEU A 207 -3.67 -2.33 -0.06
CA LEU A 207 -3.00 -3.64 -0.16
C LEU A 207 -2.78 -3.99 -1.64
N LYS A 208 -3.83 -3.90 -2.45
CA LYS A 208 -3.76 -4.17 -3.89
C LYS A 208 -2.81 -3.22 -4.63
N GLU A 209 -2.81 -1.94 -4.27
CA GLU A 209 -1.90 -0.97 -4.89
C GLU A 209 -0.43 -1.26 -4.52
N LEU A 210 -0.16 -1.71 -3.30
CA LEU A 210 1.17 -2.12 -2.87
C LEU A 210 1.62 -3.43 -3.54
N GLU A 211 0.74 -4.40 -3.70
CA GLU A 211 1.01 -5.62 -4.47
C GLU A 211 1.36 -5.30 -5.93
N THR A 212 0.62 -4.35 -6.53
CA THR A 212 0.90 -3.87 -7.89
C THR A 212 2.27 -3.20 -7.97
N LEU A 213 2.61 -2.36 -6.98
CA LEU A 213 3.92 -1.71 -6.89
C LEU A 213 5.06 -2.72 -6.67
N HIS A 214 4.85 -3.74 -5.83
CA HIS A 214 5.79 -4.84 -5.62
C HIS A 214 6.07 -5.59 -6.91
N ALA A 215 5.02 -5.93 -7.67
CA ALA A 215 5.16 -6.57 -8.97
C ALA A 215 5.96 -5.70 -9.95
N ALA A 216 5.72 -4.39 -9.98
CA ALA A 216 6.47 -3.44 -10.80
C ALA A 216 7.95 -3.32 -10.38
N LEU A 217 8.24 -3.47 -9.10
CA LEU A 217 9.60 -3.52 -8.55
C LEU A 217 10.28 -4.90 -8.68
N GLY A 218 9.55 -5.92 -9.16
CA GLY A 218 10.05 -7.30 -9.25
C GLY A 218 10.17 -8.01 -7.90
N ILE A 219 9.45 -7.55 -6.88
CA ILE A 219 9.43 -8.13 -5.53
C ILE A 219 8.39 -9.26 -5.51
N ALA A 220 8.82 -10.47 -5.18
CA ALA A 220 7.92 -11.62 -5.10
C ALA A 220 6.98 -11.51 -3.89
N ALA A 221 5.74 -11.95 -4.07
CA ALA A 221 4.71 -12.04 -3.04
C ALA A 221 4.85 -13.28 -2.16
#